data_AF-A0A2R5F4Y6-F1
#
_entry.id   AF-A0A2R5F4Y6-F1
#
_cell.length_a   1.000
_cell.length_b   1.000
_cell.length_c   1.000
_cell.angle_alpha   90.00
_cell.angle_beta   90.00
_cell.angle_gamma   90.00
#
_symmetry.space_group_name_H-M   'P 1'
#
loop_
_entity.id
_entity.type
_entity.pdbx_description
1 polymer ?
#
loop_
_entity_poly.entity_id
_entity_poly.type
_entity_poly.pdbx_seq_one_letter_code
_entity_poly.pdbx_strand_id
1 'polypeptide(L)'
;MIEQTEITKPGGQTDPPGFYTLEEGIWLFGNDHKIFNNYFENLTGEAIYLPNGDFDGGTGGSPPSPTVEELRKQWKVYRALIINNTIVNSATGIVIGSGKAYAPQDSVVANNIVRNSTGTLYYEAATTNTLFQGNIGYGSTISNVSRSSGQIRNINPLLTTVSGIQKLSASSSAIDAAVGTYAFVLQDMDGQARATADVGADEYSGAPLLNRPLVASDVGLNTP
;
A
#
# COMPACT_ATOMS: atom_id res chain seq x y z
N MET A 1 -9.91 -14.03 3.42
CA MET A 1 -9.10 -13.34 2.41
C MET A 1 -9.78 -12.01 2.13
N ILE A 2 -9.13 -10.90 2.45
CA ILE A 2 -9.55 -9.58 1.97
C ILE A 2 -8.63 -9.26 0.79
N GLU A 3 -9.24 -8.98 -0.36
CA GLU A 3 -8.57 -8.41 -1.54
C GLU A 3 -9.08 -6.97 -1.66
N GLN A 4 -8.18 -5.99 -1.55
CA GLN A 4 -8.54 -4.58 -1.57
C GLN A 4 -7.71 -3.84 -2.62
N THR A 5 -8.43 -3.15 -3.51
CA THR A 5 -7.92 -2.16 -4.46
C THR A 5 -8.78 -0.91 -4.27
N GLU A 6 -8.15 0.19 -3.86
CA GLU A 6 -8.79 1.45 -3.49
C GLU A 6 -7.93 2.64 -3.93
N ILE A 7 -8.58 3.76 -4.25
CA ILE A 7 -7.95 5.06 -4.42
C ILE A 7 -8.39 5.93 -3.24
N THR A 8 -7.49 6.19 -2.29
CA THR A 8 -7.75 7.02 -1.12
C THR A 8 -7.03 8.36 -1.25
N LYS A 9 -7.80 9.45 -1.32
CA LYS A 9 -7.31 10.83 -1.37
C LYS A 9 -8.22 11.74 -0.55
N PRO A 10 -7.80 12.18 0.64
CA PRO A 10 -8.61 13.08 1.45
C PRO A 10 -8.85 14.41 0.76
N GLY A 11 -10.07 14.93 0.92
CA GLY A 11 -10.57 16.12 0.24
C GLY A 11 -10.20 17.41 0.95
N GLY A 12 -8.92 17.68 1.24
CA GLY A 12 -8.40 18.97 1.70
C GLY A 12 -9.23 19.73 2.75
N GLN A 13 -9.96 19.02 3.62
CA GLN A 13 -10.85 19.63 4.58
C GLN A 13 -9.97 20.12 5.72
N THR A 14 -9.84 21.44 5.88
CA THR A 14 -9.18 22.00 7.05
C THR A 14 -10.09 21.76 8.23
N ASP A 15 -9.79 20.73 9.03
CA ASP A 15 -10.43 20.55 10.32
C ASP A 15 -10.25 21.83 11.16
N PRO A 16 -11.26 22.24 11.95
CA PRO A 16 -11.12 23.36 12.85
C PRO A 16 -9.93 23.14 13.80
N PRO A 17 -9.17 24.20 14.15
CA PRO A 17 -7.97 24.07 14.96
C PRO A 17 -8.28 23.37 16.28
N GLY A 18 -7.66 22.21 16.50
CA GLY A 18 -7.85 21.36 17.68
C GLY A 18 -8.38 19.96 17.39
N PHE A 19 -8.82 19.68 16.16
CA PHE A 19 -9.11 18.33 15.68
C PHE A 19 -8.11 17.99 14.58
N TYR A 20 -7.20 17.05 14.83
CA TYR A 20 -6.48 16.38 13.75
C TYR A 20 -7.17 15.02 13.61
N THR A 21 -8.03 14.86 12.62
CA THR A 21 -8.41 13.51 12.22
C THR A 21 -7.20 12.90 11.51
N LEU A 22 -6.68 11.80 12.04
CA LEU A 22 -5.66 11.03 11.33
C LEU A 22 -6.35 10.45 10.09
N GLU A 23 -5.86 10.84 8.93
CA GLU A 23 -6.26 10.30 7.64
C GLU A 23 -5.30 9.15 7.34
N GLU A 24 -5.75 7.93 7.64
CA GLU A 24 -5.00 6.69 7.48
C GLU A 24 -5.54 5.90 6.27
N GLY A 25 -4.76 4.93 5.82
CA GLY A 25 -5.16 3.99 4.77
C GLY A 25 -5.57 2.64 5.34
N ILE A 26 -4.93 1.56 4.87
CA ILE A 26 -5.34 0.19 5.19
C ILE A 26 -4.63 -0.35 6.42
N TRP A 27 -5.41 -0.81 7.40
CA TRP A 27 -4.95 -1.57 8.57
C TRP A 27 -5.51 -2.99 8.54
N LEU A 28 -4.67 -3.99 8.80
CA LEU A 28 -5.10 -5.39 8.70
C LEU A 28 -4.61 -6.29 9.85
N PHE A 29 -5.42 -7.29 10.16
CA PHE A 29 -5.16 -8.33 11.15
C PHE A 29 -5.51 -9.71 10.58
N GLY A 30 -4.81 -10.76 11.03
CA GLY A 30 -5.04 -12.13 10.55
C GLY A 30 -4.32 -12.46 9.25
N ASN A 31 -4.78 -13.52 8.57
CA ASN A 31 -3.95 -14.27 7.62
C ASN A 31 -4.33 -14.01 6.15
N ASP A 32 -3.34 -14.13 5.26
CA ASP A 32 -3.51 -14.28 3.81
C ASP A 32 -4.19 -13.09 3.11
N HIS A 33 -3.96 -11.89 3.62
CA HIS A 33 -4.46 -10.66 3.00
C HIS A 33 -3.62 -10.28 1.78
N LYS A 34 -4.26 -9.71 0.76
CA LYS A 34 -3.58 -9.15 -0.42
C LYS A 34 -4.00 -7.69 -0.59
N ILE A 35 -3.02 -6.80 -0.53
CA ILE A 35 -3.19 -5.36 -0.73
C ILE A 35 -2.40 -5.01 -1.99
N PHE A 36 -3.11 -4.75 -3.08
CA PHE A 36 -2.45 -4.48 -4.36
C PHE A 36 -3.18 -3.46 -5.23
N ASN A 37 -2.40 -2.77 -6.07
CA ASN A 37 -2.85 -1.68 -6.94
C ASN A 37 -3.56 -0.53 -6.22
N ASN A 38 -3.31 -0.34 -4.93
CA ASN A 38 -3.92 0.77 -4.20
C ASN A 38 -3.13 2.05 -4.43
N TYR A 39 -3.84 3.17 -4.49
CA TYR A 39 -3.27 4.51 -4.56
C TYR A 39 -3.64 5.29 -3.30
N PHE A 40 -2.65 5.85 -2.62
CA PHE A 40 -2.83 6.70 -1.44
C PHE A 40 -2.14 8.03 -1.66
N GLU A 41 -2.81 9.14 -1.36
CA GLU A 41 -2.21 10.47 -1.47
C GLU A 41 -2.63 11.40 -0.34
N ASN A 42 -1.67 12.16 0.18
CA ASN A 42 -1.85 13.18 1.22
C ASN A 42 -2.42 12.65 2.55
N LEU A 43 -2.12 11.40 2.90
CA LEU A 43 -2.53 10.84 4.19
C LEU A 43 -1.71 11.46 5.33
N THR A 44 -2.36 11.79 6.44
CA THR A 44 -1.71 12.35 7.63
C THR A 44 -1.25 11.28 8.62
N GLY A 45 -1.70 10.04 8.45
CA GLY A 45 -1.25 8.84 9.18
C GLY A 45 -0.51 7.82 8.28
N GLU A 46 -0.57 6.54 8.68
CA GLU A 46 -0.01 5.42 7.93
C GLU A 46 -0.87 5.05 6.71
N ALA A 47 -0.23 4.88 5.56
CA ALA A 47 -0.93 4.47 4.34
C ALA A 47 -1.26 2.97 4.31
N ILE A 48 -0.29 2.12 4.68
CA ILE A 48 -0.53 0.67 4.82
C ILE A 48 0.15 0.22 6.10
N TYR A 49 -0.61 -0.40 7.01
CA TYR A 49 -0.11 -0.82 8.30
C TYR A 49 -0.45 -2.28 8.60
N LEU A 50 0.60 -3.06 8.89
CA LEU A 50 0.53 -4.41 9.43
C LEU A 50 0.89 -4.34 10.92
N PRO A 51 -0.07 -4.05 11.82
CA PRO A 51 0.15 -4.01 13.25
C PRO A 51 0.58 -5.36 13.83
N ASN A 52 1.18 -5.32 15.03
CA ASN A 52 1.32 -6.53 15.84
C ASN A 52 -0.06 -6.92 16.40
N GLY A 53 -0.30 -8.22 16.56
CA GLY A 53 -1.48 -8.75 17.24
C GLY A 53 -1.29 -8.92 18.75
N ASP A 54 -2.39 -9.08 19.49
CA ASP A 54 -2.44 -9.57 20.88
C ASP A 54 -2.99 -11.01 20.99
N PHE A 55 -3.23 -11.65 19.85
CA PHE A 55 -3.53 -13.07 19.79
C PHE A 55 -2.87 -13.74 18.58
N ASP A 56 -2.21 -14.86 18.81
CA ASP A 56 -1.67 -15.70 17.75
C ASP A 56 -2.66 -16.83 17.44
N GLY A 57 -3.50 -16.63 16.42
CA GLY A 57 -4.45 -17.63 15.93
C GLY A 57 -3.80 -18.76 15.11
N GLY A 58 -2.47 -18.76 15.00
CA GLY A 58 -1.70 -19.71 14.21
C GLY A 58 -1.75 -19.46 12.70
N THR A 59 -0.85 -20.14 11.99
CA THR A 59 -0.71 -20.00 10.53
C THR A 59 -1.95 -20.44 9.76
N GLY A 60 -2.80 -21.31 10.33
CA GLY A 60 -4.06 -21.76 9.73
C GLY A 60 -5.22 -20.76 9.85
N GLY A 61 -5.09 -19.69 10.65
CA GLY A 61 -6.14 -18.68 10.81
C GLY A 61 -7.43 -19.21 11.43
N SER A 62 -7.34 -20.36 12.11
CA SER A 62 -8.46 -21.07 12.72
C SER A 62 -7.93 -21.87 13.91
N PRO A 63 -7.64 -21.19 15.03
CA PRO A 63 -7.16 -21.87 16.23
C PRO A 63 -8.23 -22.86 16.73
N PRO A 64 -7.84 -23.99 17.33
CA PRO A 64 -8.80 -24.95 17.86
C PRO A 64 -9.50 -24.36 19.09
N SER A 65 -10.83 -24.26 19.02
CA SER A 65 -11.70 -23.84 20.13
C SER A 65 -11.32 -22.49 20.77
N PRO A 66 -11.29 -21.38 20.01
CA PRO A 66 -10.98 -20.08 20.58
C PRO A 66 -12.08 -19.67 21.57
N THR A 67 -11.68 -19.03 22.65
CA THR A 67 -12.60 -18.35 23.56
C THR A 67 -13.23 -17.15 22.86
N VAL A 68 -14.40 -16.73 23.33
CA VAL A 68 -15.07 -15.52 22.83
C VAL A 68 -14.20 -14.27 23.03
N GLU A 69 -13.33 -14.26 24.04
CA GLU A 69 -12.36 -13.17 24.23
C GLU A 69 -11.30 -13.15 23.13
N GLU A 70 -10.73 -14.30 22.78
CA GLU A 70 -9.73 -14.41 21.70
C GLU A 70 -10.30 -14.05 20.33
N LEU A 71 -11.58 -14.35 20.08
CA LEU A 71 -12.27 -13.93 18.85
C LEU A 71 -12.41 -12.40 18.73
N ARG A 72 -12.29 -11.63 19.83
CA ARG A 72 -12.36 -10.15 19.83
C ARG A 72 -10.99 -9.48 19.77
N LYS A 73 -9.92 -10.25 19.81
CA LYS A 73 -8.54 -9.75 19.79
C LYS A 73 -8.12 -9.32 18.39
N GLN A 74 -7.01 -8.60 18.34
CA GLN A 74 -6.29 -8.28 17.12
C GLN A 74 -5.36 -9.44 16.78
N TRP A 75 -5.68 -10.16 15.71
CA TRP A 75 -4.97 -11.38 15.36
C TRP A 75 -3.66 -11.06 14.66
N LYS A 76 -2.61 -11.79 15.04
CA LYS A 76 -1.29 -11.74 14.41
C LYS A 76 -1.44 -11.88 12.89
N VAL A 77 -0.70 -11.05 12.16
CA VAL A 77 -0.68 -11.09 10.70
C VAL A 77 0.22 -12.22 10.22
N TYR A 78 -0.30 -13.07 9.32
CA TYR A 78 0.49 -14.06 8.60
C TYR A 78 0.33 -13.90 7.09
N ARG A 79 1.45 -13.96 6.35
CA ARG A 79 1.47 -14.06 4.89
C ARG A 79 0.69 -12.96 4.17
N ALA A 80 0.72 -11.74 4.71
CA ALA A 80 0.15 -10.61 4.01
C ALA A 80 1.04 -10.23 2.81
N LEU A 81 0.41 -9.94 1.67
CA LEU A 81 1.07 -9.53 0.44
C LEU A 81 0.72 -8.06 0.15
N ILE A 82 1.72 -7.17 0.18
CA ILE A 82 1.59 -5.74 -0.11
C ILE A 82 2.33 -5.46 -1.42
N ILE A 83 1.60 -5.47 -2.53
CA ILE A 83 2.17 -5.59 -3.87
C ILE A 83 1.70 -4.43 -4.75
N ASN A 84 2.61 -3.75 -5.47
CA ASN A 84 2.20 -2.80 -6.51
C ASN A 84 1.29 -1.66 -6.03
N ASN A 85 1.51 -1.12 -4.84
CA ASN A 85 0.78 0.07 -4.35
C ASN A 85 1.60 1.35 -4.60
N THR A 86 0.93 2.49 -4.75
CA THR A 86 1.57 3.81 -4.88
C THR A 86 1.09 4.72 -3.74
N ILE A 87 2.03 5.24 -2.95
CA ILE A 87 1.78 6.17 -1.84
C ILE A 87 2.53 7.48 -2.12
N VAL A 88 1.83 8.60 -2.09
CA VAL A 88 2.40 9.91 -2.46
C VAL A 88 2.07 10.99 -1.45
N ASN A 89 3.06 11.79 -1.07
CA ASN A 89 2.92 12.94 -0.18
C ASN A 89 2.20 12.63 1.16
N SER A 90 2.32 11.40 1.65
CA SER A 90 1.74 10.99 2.94
C SER A 90 2.76 11.14 4.08
N ALA A 91 2.30 11.23 5.31
CA ALA A 91 3.16 11.33 6.50
C ALA A 91 3.98 10.04 6.71
N THR A 92 3.34 8.88 6.60
CA THR A 92 4.00 7.58 6.73
C THR A 92 3.54 6.65 5.61
N GLY A 93 4.48 5.94 4.98
CA GLY A 93 4.19 4.99 3.92
C GLY A 93 3.72 3.64 4.45
N ILE A 94 4.57 2.62 4.31
CA ILE A 94 4.25 1.24 4.71
C ILE A 94 4.87 0.94 6.07
N VAL A 95 4.06 0.50 7.02
CA VAL A 95 4.48 0.14 8.38
C VAL A 95 4.32 -1.36 8.62
N ILE A 96 5.39 -2.01 9.07
CA ILE A 96 5.43 -3.43 9.42
C ILE A 96 5.75 -3.57 10.90
N GLY A 97 4.74 -3.99 11.64
CA GLY A 97 4.77 -4.32 13.05
C GLY A 97 4.94 -3.12 13.96
N SER A 98 4.03 -2.97 14.93
CA SER A 98 4.22 -2.10 16.11
C SER A 98 3.15 -2.36 17.18
N GLY A 99 3.41 -1.87 18.39
CA GLY A 99 2.44 -1.82 19.49
C GLY A 99 2.37 -3.09 20.34
N LYS A 100 1.85 -4.19 19.79
CA LYS A 100 1.49 -5.40 20.55
C LYS A 100 2.56 -6.51 20.49
N ALA A 101 2.28 -7.65 21.11
CA ALA A 101 3.26 -8.72 21.34
C ALA A 101 3.63 -9.52 20.08
N TYR A 102 2.67 -9.77 19.18
CA TYR A 102 2.85 -10.72 18.09
C TYR A 102 3.10 -10.02 16.75
N ALA A 103 4.37 -9.95 16.35
CA ALA A 103 4.78 -9.31 15.11
C ALA A 103 4.27 -10.05 13.86
N PRO A 104 4.05 -9.33 12.73
CA PRO A 104 3.74 -9.95 11.44
C PRO A 104 4.79 -11.00 11.04
N GLN A 105 4.34 -12.07 10.38
CA GLN A 105 5.20 -13.17 9.96
C GLN A 105 4.89 -13.61 8.52
N ASP A 106 5.94 -13.95 7.78
CA ASP A 106 5.89 -14.51 6.42
C ASP A 106 5.25 -13.57 5.38
N SER A 107 5.22 -12.27 5.67
CA SER A 107 4.65 -11.25 4.77
C SER A 107 5.61 -10.87 3.64
N VAL A 108 5.08 -10.26 2.59
CA VAL A 108 5.84 -9.76 1.43
C VAL A 108 5.44 -8.32 1.12
N VAL A 109 6.43 -7.45 0.96
CA VAL A 109 6.30 -6.06 0.52
C VAL A 109 7.09 -5.92 -0.77
N ALA A 110 6.39 -5.87 -1.91
CA ALA A 110 7.06 -5.86 -3.20
C ALA A 110 6.47 -4.89 -4.22
N ASN A 111 7.36 -4.36 -5.06
CA ASN A 111 7.00 -3.52 -6.20
C ASN A 111 6.11 -2.32 -5.83
N ASN A 112 6.21 -1.79 -4.60
CA ASN A 112 5.49 -0.59 -4.20
C ASN A 112 6.29 0.67 -4.55
N ILE A 113 5.60 1.80 -4.75
CA ILE A 113 6.20 3.14 -4.78
C ILE A 113 5.75 3.87 -3.51
N VAL A 114 6.71 4.41 -2.77
CA VAL A 114 6.42 5.41 -1.73
C VAL A 114 7.25 6.66 -2.02
N ARG A 115 6.56 7.75 -2.37
CA ARG A 115 7.17 9.04 -2.75
C ARG A 115 6.60 10.14 -1.87
N ASN A 116 7.26 10.39 -0.75
CA ASN A 116 6.88 11.46 0.19
C ASN A 116 8.04 12.46 0.32
N SER A 117 7.74 13.72 0.66
CA SER A 117 8.76 14.74 0.95
C SER A 117 9.18 14.78 2.42
N THR A 118 8.41 14.12 3.29
CA THR A 118 8.62 14.07 4.75
C THR A 118 8.35 12.65 5.28
N GLY A 119 8.70 12.42 6.55
CA GLY A 119 8.38 11.20 7.27
C GLY A 119 9.22 9.98 6.89
N THR A 120 8.65 8.79 7.11
CA THR A 120 9.29 7.50 6.83
C THR A 120 8.52 6.74 5.76
N LEU A 121 9.23 6.33 4.71
CA LEU A 121 8.63 5.68 3.54
C LEU A 121 8.29 4.21 3.82
N TYR A 122 9.22 3.48 4.44
CA TYR A 122 9.04 2.07 4.83
C TYR A 122 9.54 1.85 6.26
N TYR A 123 8.64 1.67 7.21
CA TYR A 123 8.96 1.56 8.64
C TYR A 123 8.73 0.13 9.13
N GLU A 124 9.80 -0.62 9.40
CA GLU A 124 9.72 -1.94 10.04
C GLU A 124 10.00 -1.75 11.54
N ALA A 125 8.95 -1.53 12.34
CA ALA A 125 9.11 -1.22 13.77
C ALA A 125 9.30 -2.47 14.64
N ALA A 126 8.89 -3.64 14.16
CA ALA A 126 9.20 -4.93 14.78
C ALA A 126 10.17 -5.71 13.90
N THR A 127 11.08 -6.48 14.50
CA THR A 127 11.89 -7.44 13.73
C THR A 127 10.99 -8.53 13.17
N THR A 128 10.89 -8.64 11.84
CA THR A 128 10.10 -9.67 11.15
C THR A 128 10.96 -10.45 10.16
N ASN A 129 10.38 -11.50 9.56
CA ASN A 129 10.93 -12.17 8.38
C ASN A 129 10.26 -11.70 7.08
N THR A 130 9.68 -10.49 7.08
CA THR A 130 9.02 -9.91 5.91
C THR A 130 9.99 -9.76 4.76
N LEU A 131 9.63 -10.29 3.59
CA LEU A 131 10.41 -10.11 2.38
C LEU A 131 10.13 -8.72 1.78
N PHE A 132 11.18 -7.93 1.60
CA PHE A 132 11.13 -6.69 0.81
C PHE A 132 11.83 -6.90 -0.53
N GLN A 133 11.19 -6.58 -1.66
CA GLN A 133 11.84 -6.67 -2.97
C GLN A 133 11.26 -5.71 -4.02
N GLY A 134 12.12 -5.14 -4.86
CA GLY A 134 11.71 -4.34 -6.03
C GLY A 134 11.00 -3.02 -5.72
N ASN A 135 10.90 -2.61 -4.46
CA ASN A 135 10.22 -1.39 -4.06
C ASN A 135 11.01 -0.13 -4.48
N ILE A 136 10.31 0.99 -4.61
CA ILE A 136 10.89 2.33 -4.76
C ILE A 136 10.50 3.17 -3.54
N GLY A 137 11.48 3.83 -2.93
CA GLY A 137 11.28 4.83 -1.89
C GLY A 137 12.04 6.10 -2.25
N TYR A 138 11.35 7.25 -2.35
CA TYR A 138 12.00 8.51 -2.72
C TYR A 138 11.47 9.73 -1.97
N GLY A 139 12.36 10.69 -1.73
CA GLY A 139 12.04 12.04 -1.23
C GLY A 139 12.08 12.20 0.29
N SER A 140 12.17 11.11 1.06
CA SER A 140 12.32 11.17 2.52
C SER A 140 13.07 9.96 3.09
N THR A 141 12.91 9.67 4.39
CA THR A 141 13.59 8.56 5.07
C THR A 141 13.11 7.23 4.48
N ILE A 142 13.97 6.57 3.70
CA ILE A 142 13.63 5.31 3.02
C ILE A 142 13.14 4.27 4.00
N SER A 143 13.90 4.03 5.06
CA SER A 143 13.54 3.07 6.10
C SER A 143 14.31 3.32 7.39
N ASN A 144 13.75 2.84 8.50
CA ASN A 144 14.42 2.79 9.80
C ASN A 144 15.42 1.63 9.91
N VAL A 145 15.36 0.66 8.99
CA VAL A 145 16.32 -0.44 8.87
C VAL A 145 17.04 -0.29 7.53
N SER A 146 18.34 -0.61 7.50
CA SER A 146 19.09 -0.57 6.24
C SER A 146 18.53 -1.56 5.23
N ARG A 147 18.39 -1.13 3.96
CA ARG A 147 17.88 -1.92 2.85
C ARG A 147 18.83 -1.86 1.67
N SER A 148 19.04 -2.99 1.01
CA SER A 148 19.74 -3.04 -0.27
C SER A 148 18.88 -2.48 -1.40
N SER A 149 19.50 -2.14 -2.53
CA SER A 149 18.80 -1.69 -3.74
C SER A 149 17.88 -2.75 -4.34
N GLY A 150 18.13 -4.04 -4.11
CA GLY A 150 17.21 -5.12 -4.49
C GLY A 150 15.93 -5.14 -3.65
N GLN A 151 15.98 -4.59 -2.43
CA GLN A 151 14.83 -4.49 -1.52
C GLN A 151 14.05 -3.19 -1.76
N ILE A 152 14.74 -2.05 -1.69
CA ILE A 152 14.18 -0.71 -1.90
C ILE A 152 15.19 0.17 -2.66
N ARG A 153 14.81 0.64 -3.83
CA ARG A 153 15.60 1.58 -4.64
C ARG A 153 15.30 3.02 -4.21
N ASN A 154 16.35 3.80 -3.92
CA ASN A 154 16.25 5.23 -3.72
C ASN A 154 16.37 5.98 -5.05
N ILE A 155 15.28 6.06 -5.79
CA ILE A 155 15.24 6.70 -7.11
C ILE A 155 13.92 7.43 -7.29
N ASN A 156 13.96 8.60 -7.92
CA ASN A 156 12.74 9.33 -8.25
C ASN A 156 11.89 8.51 -9.23
N PRO A 157 10.64 8.14 -8.87
CA PRO A 157 9.76 7.41 -9.79
C PRO A 157 9.25 8.28 -10.96
N LEU A 158 9.55 9.59 -10.99
CA LEU A 158 9.15 10.52 -12.05
C LEU A 158 7.64 10.42 -12.35
N LEU A 159 6.85 10.78 -11.34
CA LEU A 159 5.39 10.82 -11.45
C LEU A 159 4.91 12.10 -12.15
N THR A 160 3.78 12.02 -12.85
CA THR A 160 3.06 13.13 -13.46
C THR A 160 1.58 13.08 -13.07
N THR A 161 0.94 14.23 -12.92
CA THR A 161 -0.49 14.29 -12.61
C THR A 161 -1.33 14.02 -13.85
N VAL A 162 -2.25 13.06 -13.77
CA VAL A 162 -3.27 12.78 -14.79
C VAL A 162 -4.61 12.65 -14.09
N SER A 163 -5.61 13.44 -14.50
CA SER A 163 -6.95 13.41 -13.91
C SER A 163 -6.97 13.52 -12.37
N GLY A 164 -6.02 14.25 -11.79
CA GLY A 164 -5.93 14.50 -10.36
C GLY A 164 -5.21 13.42 -9.53
N ILE A 165 -4.71 12.36 -10.14
CA ILE A 165 -3.88 11.32 -9.49
C ILE A 165 -2.48 11.25 -10.11
N GLN A 166 -1.50 10.72 -9.38
CA GLN A 166 -0.12 10.61 -9.84
C GLN A 166 0.10 9.30 -10.61
N LYS A 167 0.53 9.42 -11.86
CA LYS A 167 0.87 8.32 -12.78
C LYS A 167 2.35 8.35 -13.17
N LEU A 168 2.87 7.25 -13.71
CA LEU A 168 4.23 7.20 -14.24
C LEU A 168 4.36 8.13 -15.46
N SER A 169 5.46 8.87 -15.53
CA SER A 169 5.85 9.53 -16.78
C SER A 169 6.62 8.57 -17.69
N ALA A 170 6.73 8.92 -18.98
CA ALA A 170 7.41 8.12 -20.00
C ALA A 170 8.90 7.85 -19.72
N SER A 171 9.53 8.63 -18.84
CA SER A 171 10.94 8.46 -18.44
C SER A 171 11.10 7.76 -17.09
N SER A 172 10.01 7.25 -16.51
CA SER A 172 10.04 6.62 -15.20
C SER A 172 10.90 5.35 -15.17
N SER A 173 11.72 5.24 -14.12
CA SER A 173 12.49 4.03 -13.80
C SER A 173 11.67 2.93 -13.12
N ALA A 174 10.36 3.15 -12.96
CA ALA A 174 9.40 2.16 -12.49
C ALA A 174 8.83 1.31 -13.63
N ILE A 175 8.96 1.76 -14.89
CA ILE A 175 8.46 1.07 -16.07
C ILE A 175 9.21 -0.25 -16.26
N ASP A 176 8.48 -1.34 -16.50
CA ASP A 176 8.95 -2.71 -16.73
C ASP A 176 9.89 -3.23 -15.63
N ALA A 177 9.83 -2.64 -14.43
CA ALA A 177 10.85 -2.82 -13.39
C ALA A 177 10.37 -3.66 -12.19
N ALA A 178 9.15 -4.20 -12.22
CA ALA A 178 8.68 -5.10 -11.18
C ALA A 178 9.51 -6.40 -11.14
N VAL A 179 9.68 -6.95 -9.94
CA VAL A 179 10.38 -8.22 -9.73
C VAL A 179 9.47 -9.25 -9.06
N GLY A 180 9.84 -10.52 -9.19
CA GLY A 180 9.01 -11.63 -8.72
C GLY A 180 7.78 -11.86 -9.62
N THR A 181 6.94 -12.81 -9.22
CA THR A 181 5.71 -13.13 -9.96
C THR A 181 4.54 -13.17 -9.00
N TYR A 182 3.55 -12.31 -9.26
CA TYR A 182 2.34 -12.17 -8.45
C TYR A 182 1.12 -12.36 -9.35
N ALA A 183 0.76 -13.61 -9.64
CA ALA A 183 -0.25 -13.98 -10.64
C ALA A 183 -1.67 -13.47 -10.38
N PHE A 184 -1.92 -12.90 -9.19
CA PHE A 184 -3.20 -12.25 -8.85
C PHE A 184 -3.26 -10.76 -9.24
N VAL A 185 -2.14 -10.14 -9.62
CA VAL A 185 -2.07 -8.73 -10.04
C VAL A 185 -2.10 -8.66 -11.57
N LEU A 186 -3.26 -8.87 -12.16
CA LEU A 186 -3.42 -8.97 -13.63
C LEU A 186 -3.60 -7.63 -14.33
N GLN A 187 -4.18 -6.65 -13.63
CA GLN A 187 -4.42 -5.30 -14.11
C GLN A 187 -3.79 -4.29 -13.13
N ASP A 188 -3.76 -3.03 -13.49
CA ASP A 188 -3.35 -1.91 -12.65
C ASP A 188 -4.56 -1.24 -11.97
N MET A 189 -4.34 -0.12 -11.29
CA MET A 189 -5.41 0.62 -10.60
C MET A 189 -6.49 1.18 -11.54
N ASP A 190 -6.17 1.39 -12.82
CA ASP A 190 -7.08 1.93 -13.84
C ASP A 190 -7.76 0.82 -14.67
N GLY A 191 -7.45 -0.45 -14.41
CA GLY A 191 -7.97 -1.60 -15.15
C GLY A 191 -7.18 -1.94 -16.42
N GLN A 192 -5.99 -1.36 -16.60
CA GLN A 192 -5.09 -1.66 -17.70
C GLN A 192 -4.33 -2.97 -17.42
N ALA A 193 -4.21 -3.84 -18.42
CA ALA A 193 -3.53 -5.13 -18.25
C ALA A 193 -2.02 -4.93 -18.03
N ARG A 194 -1.44 -5.71 -17.11
CA ARG A 194 0.01 -5.75 -16.88
C ARG A 194 0.66 -6.78 -17.78
N ALA A 195 1.53 -6.35 -18.69
CA ALA A 195 2.27 -7.26 -19.57
C ALA A 195 3.65 -7.57 -18.98
N THR A 196 4.50 -6.55 -18.93
CA THR A 196 5.72 -6.54 -18.10
C THR A 196 5.44 -5.53 -17.00
N ALA A 197 5.18 -6.03 -15.79
CA ALA A 197 4.62 -5.18 -14.74
C ALA A 197 5.56 -4.03 -14.35
N ASP A 198 4.97 -2.86 -14.17
CA ASP A 198 5.62 -1.71 -13.57
C ASP A 198 5.68 -1.83 -12.05
N VAL A 199 6.55 -1.03 -11.42
CA VAL A 199 6.52 -0.82 -9.96
C VAL A 199 5.46 0.23 -9.63
N GLY A 200 4.63 -0.03 -8.63
CA GLY A 200 3.53 0.84 -8.21
C GLY A 200 2.17 0.42 -8.78
N ALA A 201 1.17 1.24 -8.48
CA ALA A 201 -0.25 0.99 -8.78
C ALA A 201 -0.64 1.29 -10.23
N ASP A 202 0.10 2.15 -10.91
CA ASP A 202 -0.08 2.50 -12.32
C ASP A 202 0.72 1.54 -13.20
N GLU A 203 0.17 1.17 -14.36
CA GLU A 203 0.93 0.61 -15.48
C GLU A 203 1.03 1.70 -16.56
N TYR A 204 2.24 2.00 -17.01
CA TYR A 204 2.47 2.98 -18.05
C TYR A 204 1.95 2.45 -19.40
N SER A 205 0.71 2.80 -19.71
CA SER A 205 0.02 2.30 -20.89
C SER A 205 -0.85 3.36 -21.56
N GLY A 206 -1.00 3.21 -22.89
CA GLY A 206 -1.96 3.97 -23.69
C GLY A 206 -3.37 3.36 -23.71
N ALA A 207 -3.61 2.28 -22.96
CA ALA A 207 -4.94 1.66 -22.86
C ALA A 207 -5.96 2.61 -22.19
N PRO A 208 -7.27 2.43 -22.43
CA PRO A 208 -8.28 3.24 -21.74
C PRO A 208 -8.21 3.12 -20.21
N LEU A 209 -8.44 4.23 -19.51
CA LEU A 209 -8.59 4.26 -18.05
C LEU A 209 -10.04 3.91 -17.69
N LEU A 210 -10.29 2.66 -17.28
CA LEU A 210 -11.63 2.16 -16.97
C LEU A 210 -12.04 2.54 -15.54
N ASN A 211 -11.10 2.43 -14.61
CA ASN A 211 -11.29 2.77 -13.20
C ASN A 211 -10.62 4.11 -12.92
N ARG A 212 -11.37 5.20 -12.98
CA ARG A 212 -10.87 6.55 -12.70
C ARG A 212 -11.76 7.28 -11.71
N PRO A 213 -11.23 8.27 -10.97
CA PRO A 213 -12.08 9.19 -10.22
C PRO A 213 -13.20 9.73 -11.11
N LEU A 214 -14.43 9.57 -10.64
CA LEU A 214 -15.62 10.02 -11.37
C LEU A 214 -15.69 11.54 -11.30
N VAL A 215 -16.03 12.16 -12.43
CA VAL A 215 -16.35 13.58 -12.52
C VAL A 215 -17.87 13.77 -12.50
N ALA A 216 -18.31 15.02 -12.34
CA ALA A 216 -19.74 15.34 -12.30
C ALA A 216 -20.52 14.91 -13.55
N SER A 217 -19.86 14.73 -14.71
CA SER A 217 -20.51 14.21 -15.93
C SER A 217 -20.64 12.69 -15.97
N ASP A 218 -19.97 11.94 -15.08
CA ASP A 218 -20.04 10.48 -15.03
C ASP A 218 -21.19 9.98 -14.15
N VAL A 219 -21.81 10.88 -13.37
CA VAL A 219 -22.83 10.55 -12.37
C VAL A 219 -23.95 11.59 -12.34
N GLY A 220 -25.18 11.17 -11.99
CA GLY A 220 -26.33 12.06 -11.79
C GLY A 220 -27.24 12.24 -13.01
N LEU A 221 -28.24 13.14 -12.90
CA LEU A 221 -29.34 13.26 -13.87
C LEU A 221 -28.93 13.75 -15.28
N ASN A 222 -27.66 14.12 -15.45
CA ASN A 222 -27.09 14.66 -16.69
C ASN A 222 -26.17 13.66 -17.43
N THR A 223 -26.15 12.39 -17.02
CA THR A 223 -25.49 11.33 -17.79
C THR A 223 -26.27 11.03 -19.07
N PRO A 224 -25.62 10.88 -20.26
CA PRO A 224 -26.29 10.54 -21.52
C PRO A 224 -27.12 9.26 -21.49
#